data_AF-A0A0R2TXD2-F1
#
_entry.id   AF-A0A0R2TXD2-F1
#
_cell.length_a   1.000
_cell.length_b   1.000
_cell.length_c   1.000
_cell.angle_alpha   90.00
_cell.angle_beta   90.00
_cell.angle_gamma   90.00
#
_symmetry.space_group_name_H-M   'P 1'
#
loop_
_entity.id
_entity.type
_entity.pdbx_description
1 polymer ?
#
loop_
_entity_poly.entity_id
_entity_poly.type
_entity_poly.pdbx_seq_one_letter_code
_entity_poly.pdbx_strand_id
1 'polypeptide(L)'
;MVKIGDKLPNAQFGLMTDDGPVSVSFADKLAGRKVVVFGFPGAFTPTCSSLHMPSITKNKAQYDAKGVDEVICIAVNDPHVMRVWGEVSGATAVGITVLADMDGAYTKAIGLDFTVPSVGFFGRSQRYSMYIVDGVVLQFNLEESRSNCVISGGDALLRQI
;
A
#
# COMPACT_ATOMS: atom_id res chain seq x y z
N MET A 1 8.73 2.85 -14.14
CA MET A 1 7.34 2.67 -13.71
C MET A 1 6.98 1.21 -13.90
N VAL A 2 6.56 0.56 -12.82
CA VAL A 2 6.09 -0.84 -12.79
C VAL A 2 4.92 -1.09 -13.72
N LYS A 3 4.81 -2.31 -14.24
CA LYS A 3 3.76 -2.79 -15.13
C LYS A 3 3.26 -4.17 -14.72
N ILE A 4 2.12 -4.57 -15.27
CA ILE A 4 1.63 -5.95 -15.18
C ILE A 4 2.67 -6.88 -15.84
N GLY A 5 2.99 -7.99 -15.17
CA GLY A 5 4.02 -8.95 -15.54
C GLY A 5 5.39 -8.70 -14.92
N ASP A 6 5.63 -7.51 -14.35
CA ASP A 6 6.89 -7.22 -13.68
C ASP A 6 7.00 -7.96 -12.34
N LYS A 7 8.20 -8.42 -12.00
CA LYS A 7 8.55 -8.84 -10.65
C LYS A 7 8.93 -7.62 -9.82
N LEU A 8 8.30 -7.44 -8.66
CA LEU A 8 8.58 -6.30 -7.79
C LEU A 8 10.02 -6.36 -7.26
N PRO A 9 10.68 -5.18 -7.10
CA PRO A 9 12.03 -5.13 -6.57
C PRO A 9 12.03 -5.55 -5.10
N ASN A 10 13.17 -6.11 -4.66
CA ASN A 10 13.41 -6.28 -3.23
C ASN A 10 13.40 -4.91 -2.55
N ALA A 11 12.73 -4.81 -1.42
CA ALA A 11 12.64 -3.60 -0.63
C ALA A 11 12.55 -3.93 0.86
N GLN A 12 13.02 -2.99 1.67
CA GLN A 12 12.88 -3.03 3.12
C GLN A 12 11.88 -1.96 3.54
N PHE A 13 10.89 -2.35 4.33
CA PHE A 13 9.93 -1.43 4.91
C PHE A 13 10.08 -1.35 6.42
N GLY A 14 9.70 -0.24 7.00
CA GLY A 14 9.56 -0.11 8.44
C GLY A 14 8.18 -0.58 8.90
N LEU A 15 8.14 -1.33 10.00
CA LEU A 15 6.93 -1.71 10.72
C LEU A 15 7.16 -1.42 12.20
N MET A 16 6.21 -0.75 12.86
CA MET A 16 6.27 -0.58 14.30
C MET A 16 5.60 -1.78 14.99
N THR A 17 6.33 -2.46 15.88
CA THR A 17 5.79 -3.47 16.79
C THR A 17 5.71 -2.90 18.21
N ASP A 18 5.20 -3.69 19.15
CA ASP A 18 5.17 -3.31 20.56
C ASP A 18 6.58 -3.15 21.16
N ASP A 19 7.57 -3.84 20.59
CA ASP A 19 8.99 -3.78 20.98
C ASP A 19 9.79 -2.69 20.24
N GLY A 20 9.13 -1.94 19.33
CA GLY A 20 9.74 -0.86 18.56
C GLY A 20 9.77 -1.09 17.03
N PRO A 21 10.46 -0.21 16.28
CA PRO A 21 10.50 -0.30 14.83
C PRO A 21 11.39 -1.47 14.36
N VAL A 22 10.86 -2.29 13.46
CA VAL A 22 11.58 -3.39 12.81
C VAL A 22 11.60 -3.20 11.29
N SER A 23 12.60 -3.80 10.63
CA SER A 23 12.68 -3.85 9.18
C SER A 23 11.99 -5.11 8.66
N VAL A 24 11.15 -4.96 7.64
CA VAL A 24 10.41 -6.04 6.98
C VAL A 24 10.89 -6.19 5.54
N SER A 25 11.31 -7.39 5.17
CA SER A 25 11.63 -7.75 3.79
C SER A 25 10.36 -7.92 2.96
N PHE A 26 10.26 -7.18 1.86
CA PHE A 26 9.12 -7.32 0.97
C PHE A 26 9.15 -8.63 0.19
N ALA A 27 10.34 -9.12 -0.15
CA ALA A 27 10.48 -10.41 -0.83
C ALA A 27 9.87 -11.54 0.01
N ASP A 28 10.11 -11.54 1.33
CA ASP A 28 9.59 -12.54 2.25
C ASP A 28 8.07 -12.45 2.38
N LYS A 29 7.52 -11.23 2.25
CA LYS A 29 6.07 -11.00 2.22
C LYS A 29 5.42 -11.50 0.94
N LEU A 30 6.15 -11.59 -0.18
CA LEU A 30 5.60 -11.89 -1.51
C LEU A 30 5.87 -13.33 -1.97
N ALA A 31 6.96 -13.96 -1.55
CA ALA A 31 7.42 -15.26 -2.05
C ALA A 31 6.35 -16.35 -1.83
N GLY A 32 5.90 -16.98 -2.91
CA GLY A 32 4.89 -18.05 -2.89
C GLY A 32 3.49 -17.60 -2.44
N ARG A 33 3.21 -16.29 -2.34
CA ARG A 33 1.97 -15.75 -1.76
C ARG A 33 1.18 -14.92 -2.76
N LYS A 34 -0.13 -14.84 -2.53
CA LYS A 34 -1.09 -13.93 -3.17
C LYS A 34 -1.28 -12.72 -2.28
N VAL A 35 -0.79 -11.56 -2.73
CA VAL A 35 -0.77 -10.35 -1.90
C VAL A 35 -1.44 -9.22 -2.65
N VAL A 36 -2.27 -8.47 -1.93
CA VAL A 36 -2.85 -7.22 -2.41
C VAL A 36 -2.09 -6.05 -1.77
N VAL A 37 -1.67 -5.09 -2.58
CA VAL A 37 -0.92 -3.91 -2.13
C VAL A 37 -1.64 -2.63 -2.53
N PHE A 38 -1.74 -1.69 -1.61
CA PHE A 38 -2.26 -0.34 -1.87
C PHE A 38 -1.19 0.71 -1.56
N GLY A 39 -0.94 1.61 -2.51
CA GLY A 39 -0.05 2.76 -2.34
C GLY A 39 -0.80 4.04 -2.04
N PHE A 40 -0.26 4.88 -1.15
CA PHE A 40 -0.89 6.12 -0.71
C PHE A 40 0.06 7.32 -0.81
N PRO A 41 -0.45 8.50 -1.23
CA PRO A 41 0.28 9.77 -1.10
C PRO A 41 0.79 10.07 0.31
N GLY A 42 0.02 9.71 1.34
CA GLY A 42 0.44 9.90 2.72
C GLY A 42 -0.64 9.57 3.73
N ALA A 43 -0.17 9.10 4.89
CA ALA A 43 -1.00 8.97 6.09
C ALA A 43 -1.68 10.30 6.44
N PHE A 44 -2.88 10.23 7.02
CA PHE A 44 -3.69 11.39 7.44
C PHE A 44 -4.15 12.37 6.35
N THR A 45 -3.84 12.15 5.07
CA THR A 45 -4.34 13.01 3.99
C THR A 45 -5.82 12.71 3.65
N PRO A 46 -6.63 13.70 3.20
CA PRO A 46 -8.09 13.55 3.14
C PRO A 46 -8.59 12.36 2.31
N THR A 47 -8.19 12.24 1.04
CA THR A 47 -8.61 11.12 0.18
C THR A 47 -8.14 9.77 0.72
N CYS A 48 -6.93 9.71 1.32
CA CYS A 48 -6.39 8.47 1.88
C CYS A 48 -7.21 7.98 3.08
N SER A 49 -7.53 8.88 4.02
CA SER A 49 -8.22 8.53 5.26
C SER A 49 -9.73 8.40 5.12
N SER A 50 -10.36 9.21 4.26
CA SER A 50 -11.83 9.25 4.17
C SER A 50 -12.41 8.38 3.06
N LEU A 51 -11.62 7.99 2.05
CA LEU A 51 -12.10 7.20 0.91
C LEU A 51 -11.29 5.91 0.71
N HIS A 52 -9.97 6.03 0.54
CA HIS A 52 -9.16 4.89 0.12
C HIS A 52 -9.06 3.81 1.20
N MET A 53 -8.62 4.16 2.41
CA MET A 53 -8.52 3.19 3.51
C MET A 53 -9.88 2.55 3.87
N PRO A 54 -10.99 3.29 4.03
CA PRO A 54 -12.31 2.69 4.25
C PRO A 54 -12.75 1.73 3.14
N SER A 55 -12.38 2.01 1.88
CA SER A 55 -12.69 1.09 0.77
C SER A 55 -11.94 -0.25 0.89
N ILE A 56 -10.80 -0.28 1.56
CA ILE A 56 -9.97 -1.47 1.75
C ILE A 56 -10.43 -2.23 2.99
N THR A 57 -10.63 -1.55 4.13
CA THR A 57 -11.03 -2.18 5.40
C THR A 57 -12.35 -2.93 5.27
N LYS A 58 -13.36 -2.33 4.62
CA LYS A 58 -14.67 -2.98 4.40
C LYS A 58 -14.60 -4.23 3.50
N ASN A 59 -13.56 -4.37 2.68
CA ASN A 59 -13.39 -5.47 1.73
C ASN A 59 -12.40 -6.54 2.21
N LYS A 60 -11.76 -6.35 3.37
CA LYS A 60 -10.71 -7.26 3.86
C LYS A 60 -11.18 -8.72 3.93
N ALA A 61 -12.35 -8.99 4.51
CA ALA A 61 -12.89 -10.35 4.58
C ALA A 61 -13.18 -10.96 3.20
N GLN A 62 -13.52 -10.15 2.20
CA GLN A 62 -13.76 -10.62 0.84
C GLN A 62 -12.46 -10.94 0.09
N TYR A 63 -11.39 -10.19 0.36
CA TYR A 63 -10.04 -10.54 -0.09
C TYR A 63 -9.60 -11.89 0.46
N ASP A 64 -9.82 -12.12 1.77
CA ASP A 64 -9.50 -13.39 2.42
C ASP A 64 -10.30 -14.55 1.79
N ALA A 65 -11.59 -14.34 1.51
CA ALA A 65 -12.44 -15.32 0.85
C ALA A 65 -12.00 -15.68 -0.59
N LYS A 66 -11.24 -14.80 -1.27
CA LYS A 66 -10.62 -15.07 -2.57
C LYS A 66 -9.24 -15.73 -2.46
N GLY A 67 -8.78 -16.03 -1.24
CA GLY A 67 -7.49 -16.65 -0.98
C GLY A 67 -6.33 -15.67 -1.10
N VAL A 68 -6.55 -14.37 -0.84
CA VAL A 68 -5.45 -13.42 -0.64
C VAL A 68 -4.81 -13.68 0.72
N ASP A 69 -3.50 -13.90 0.76
CA ASP A 69 -2.74 -14.20 1.97
C ASP A 69 -2.45 -12.96 2.83
N GLU A 70 -2.37 -11.78 2.21
CA GLU A 70 -2.13 -10.52 2.91
C GLU A 70 -2.64 -9.32 2.12
N VAL A 71 -3.16 -8.33 2.85
CA VAL A 71 -3.45 -6.99 2.33
C VAL A 71 -2.47 -6.02 2.98
N ILE A 72 -1.70 -5.31 2.17
CA ILE A 72 -0.62 -4.43 2.61
C ILE A 72 -0.88 -3.00 2.11
N CYS A 73 -0.82 -2.03 3.03
CA CYS A 73 -0.88 -0.60 2.74
C CYS A 73 0.51 0.03 2.88
N ILE A 74 0.98 0.77 1.88
CA ILE A 74 2.32 1.37 1.83
C ILE A 74 2.21 2.88 1.63
N ALA A 75 2.95 3.66 2.41
CA ALA A 75 3.13 5.08 2.19
C ALA A 75 4.54 5.55 2.55
N VAL A 76 4.96 6.67 1.95
CA VAL A 76 6.21 7.35 2.29
C VAL A 76 6.00 8.20 3.52
N ASN A 77 6.18 7.56 4.67
CA ASN A 77 6.03 8.06 6.03
C ASN A 77 6.91 7.19 6.94
N ASP A 78 7.19 7.64 8.17
CA ASP A 78 7.91 6.82 9.15
C ASP A 78 6.99 5.78 9.85
N PRO A 79 7.55 4.75 10.50
CA PRO A 79 6.76 3.67 11.10
C PRO A 79 5.87 4.12 12.27
N HIS A 80 6.23 5.19 13.00
CA HIS A 80 5.43 5.68 14.12
C HIS A 80 4.13 6.28 13.58
N VAL A 81 4.23 7.10 12.53
CA VAL A 81 3.06 7.67 11.85
C VAL A 81 2.20 6.58 11.22
N MET A 82 2.82 5.62 10.53
CA MET A 82 2.09 4.53 9.88
C MET A 82 1.35 3.64 10.86
N ARG A 83 1.92 3.35 12.04
CA ARG A 83 1.24 2.61 13.11
C ARG A 83 -0.04 3.30 13.55
N VAL A 84 0.09 4.53 14.02
CA VAL A 84 -1.07 5.27 14.58
C VAL A 84 -2.12 5.46 13.51
N TRP A 85 -1.73 5.77 12.27
CA TRP A 85 -2.67 5.89 11.16
C TRP A 85 -3.40 4.58 10.86
N GLY A 86 -2.70 3.44 10.89
CA GLY A 86 -3.29 2.12 10.73
C GLY A 86 -4.32 1.79 11.82
N GLU A 87 -4.02 2.15 13.07
CA GLU A 87 -4.92 1.99 14.22
C GLU A 87 -6.17 2.86 14.10
N VAL A 88 -6.00 4.18 13.92
CA VAL A 88 -7.14 5.11 13.90
C VAL A 88 -8.03 4.96 12.67
N SER A 89 -7.51 4.39 11.58
CA SER A 89 -8.29 4.08 10.38
C SER A 89 -9.00 2.74 10.44
N GLY A 90 -8.76 1.94 11.50
CA GLY A 90 -9.32 0.59 11.65
C GLY A 90 -8.66 -0.47 10.78
N ALA A 91 -7.56 -0.15 10.08
CA ALA A 91 -6.85 -1.08 9.21
C ALA A 91 -6.23 -2.23 10.00
N THR A 92 -5.52 -1.93 11.07
CA THR A 92 -4.86 -2.95 11.91
C THR A 92 -5.88 -3.84 12.62
N ALA A 93 -7.03 -3.28 13.02
CA ALA A 93 -8.11 -4.01 13.68
C ALA A 93 -8.72 -5.14 12.81
N VAL A 94 -8.63 -5.02 11.48
CA VAL A 94 -9.08 -6.06 10.53
C VAL A 94 -7.91 -6.86 9.94
N GLY A 95 -6.70 -6.70 10.47
CA GLY A 95 -5.52 -7.44 10.02
C GLY A 95 -4.94 -6.98 8.68
N ILE A 96 -5.09 -5.70 8.33
CA ILE A 96 -4.34 -5.09 7.22
C ILE A 96 -2.96 -4.67 7.74
N THR A 97 -1.92 -5.08 7.03
CA THR A 97 -0.53 -4.68 7.33
C THR A 97 -0.29 -3.28 6.80
N VAL A 98 0.28 -2.39 7.62
CA VAL A 98 0.56 -1.01 7.26
C VAL A 98 2.07 -0.76 7.35
N LEU A 99 2.72 -0.58 6.20
CA LEU A 99 4.18 -0.50 6.05
C LEU A 99 4.63 0.91 5.70
N ALA A 100 5.75 1.31 6.30
CA ALA A 100 6.44 2.57 6.05
C ALA A 100 7.54 2.39 5.00
N ASP A 101 7.41 3.07 3.86
CA ASP A 101 8.50 3.29 2.91
C ASP A 101 9.33 4.49 3.38
N MET A 102 10.20 4.25 4.35
CA MET A 102 10.76 5.29 5.23
C MET A 102 11.49 6.40 4.48
N ASP A 103 12.23 6.05 3.43
CA ASP A 103 13.00 6.98 2.60
C ASP A 103 12.44 7.13 1.18
N GLY A 104 11.33 6.45 0.88
CA GLY A 104 10.73 6.43 -0.46
C GLY A 104 11.48 5.58 -1.48
N ALA A 105 12.47 4.79 -1.07
CA ALA A 105 13.31 4.02 -2.00
C ALA A 105 12.49 3.02 -2.81
N TYR A 106 11.53 2.33 -2.19
CA TYR A 106 10.66 1.40 -2.91
C TYR A 106 9.79 2.14 -3.92
N THR A 107 9.10 3.20 -3.47
CA THR A 107 8.21 4.03 -4.29
C THR A 107 8.94 4.57 -5.52
N LYS A 108 10.18 5.04 -5.33
CA LYS A 108 11.05 5.50 -6.41
C LYS A 108 11.48 4.36 -7.33
N ALA A 109 11.85 3.20 -6.79
CA ALA A 109 12.28 2.04 -7.58
C ALA A 109 11.19 1.54 -8.53
N ILE A 110 9.92 1.56 -8.09
CA ILE A 110 8.78 1.23 -8.95
C ILE A 110 8.33 2.39 -9.85
N GLY A 111 8.99 3.55 -9.76
CA GLY A 111 8.74 4.74 -10.56
C GLY A 111 7.37 5.38 -10.30
N LEU A 112 6.90 5.32 -9.06
CA LEU A 112 5.62 5.88 -8.61
C LEU A 112 5.80 7.04 -7.63
N ASP A 113 7.01 7.59 -7.50
CA ASP A 113 7.25 8.77 -6.68
C ASP A 113 6.72 10.04 -7.36
N PHE A 114 6.37 11.03 -6.55
CA PHE A 114 6.06 12.36 -7.01
C PHE A 114 6.38 13.42 -5.96
N THR A 115 6.54 14.67 -6.41
CA THR A 115 6.82 15.82 -5.55
C THR A 115 5.90 16.98 -5.90
N VAL A 116 5.27 17.59 -4.88
CA VAL A 116 4.44 18.80 -4.98
C VAL A 116 4.81 19.71 -3.80
N PRO A 117 5.82 20.59 -3.96
CA PRO A 117 6.36 21.38 -2.85
C PRO A 117 5.34 22.33 -2.22
N SER A 118 4.38 22.84 -3.02
CA SER A 118 3.34 23.78 -2.54
C SER A 118 2.43 23.21 -1.46
N VAL A 119 2.37 21.88 -1.32
CA VAL A 119 1.61 21.18 -0.27
C VAL A 119 2.52 20.34 0.64
N GLY A 120 3.84 20.57 0.58
CA GLY A 120 4.83 19.88 1.42
C GLY A 120 5.07 18.42 1.06
N PHE A 121 4.70 17.99 -0.15
CA PHE A 121 4.90 16.60 -0.59
C PHE A 121 6.23 16.47 -1.33
N PHE A 122 7.13 15.66 -0.79
CA PHE A 122 8.42 15.31 -1.39
C PHE A 122 8.53 13.80 -1.47
N GLY A 123 8.82 13.29 -2.67
CA GLY A 123 9.03 11.85 -2.92
C GLY A 123 7.88 10.95 -2.45
N ARG A 124 6.64 11.43 -2.47
CA ARG A 124 5.46 10.67 -2.00
C ARG A 124 5.05 9.62 -3.03
N SER A 125 4.33 8.59 -2.58
CA SER A 125 3.80 7.56 -3.49
C SER A 125 2.54 8.02 -4.20
N GLN A 126 2.48 7.85 -5.51
CA GLN A 126 1.22 7.92 -6.25
C GLN A 126 0.19 6.93 -5.66
N ARG A 127 -1.09 7.16 -5.93
CA ARG A 127 -2.16 6.28 -5.46
C ARG A 127 -2.34 5.12 -6.43
N TYR A 128 -2.23 3.91 -5.93
CA TYR A 128 -2.40 2.72 -6.74
C TYR A 128 -2.90 1.53 -5.93
N SER A 129 -3.32 0.48 -6.64
CA SER A 129 -3.52 -0.85 -6.09
C SER A 129 -2.90 -1.92 -6.99
N MET A 130 -2.44 -3.01 -6.41
CA MET A 130 -1.83 -4.14 -7.11
C MET A 130 -2.35 -5.46 -6.53
N TYR A 131 -2.48 -6.44 -7.41
CA TYR A 131 -2.55 -7.85 -7.02
C TYR A 131 -1.30 -8.55 -7.52
N ILE A 132 -0.63 -9.23 -6.61
CA ILE A 132 0.71 -9.79 -6.79
C ILE A 132 0.66 -11.27 -6.42
N VAL A 133 1.28 -12.11 -7.26
CA VAL A 133 1.43 -13.55 -7.00
C VAL A 133 2.89 -13.92 -7.16
N ASP A 134 3.49 -14.45 -6.10
CA ASP A 134 4.93 -14.81 -6.06
C ASP A 134 5.85 -13.65 -6.50
N GLY A 135 5.51 -12.45 -6.01
CA GLY A 135 6.22 -11.22 -6.35
C GLY A 135 5.97 -10.67 -7.75
N VAL A 136 5.17 -11.33 -8.59
CA VAL A 136 4.82 -10.87 -9.94
C VAL A 136 3.49 -10.10 -9.92
N VAL A 137 3.46 -8.91 -10.51
CA VAL A 137 2.26 -8.07 -10.60
C VAL A 137 1.29 -8.66 -11.64
N LEU A 138 0.12 -9.12 -11.20
CA LEU A 138 -0.92 -9.64 -12.09
C LEU A 138 -2.01 -8.62 -12.43
N GLN A 139 -2.26 -7.67 -11.52
CA GLN A 139 -3.15 -6.54 -11.76
C GLN A 139 -2.50 -5.28 -11.19
N PHE A 140 -2.64 -4.16 -11.91
CA PHE A 140 -2.13 -2.86 -11.48
C PHE A 140 -3.11 -1.76 -11.88
N ASN A 141 -3.55 -0.98 -10.89
CA ASN A 141 -4.43 0.18 -11.10
C ASN A 141 -3.74 1.42 -10.55
N LEU A 142 -3.28 2.31 -11.43
CA LEU A 142 -2.70 3.60 -11.08
C LEU A 142 -3.74 4.69 -11.34
N GLU A 143 -4.07 5.50 -10.32
CA GLU A 143 -4.99 6.62 -10.51
C GLU A 143 -4.44 7.67 -11.47
N GLU A 144 -5.31 8.21 -12.33
CA GLU A 144 -4.96 9.32 -13.23
C GLU A 144 -4.64 10.61 -12.47
N SER A 145 -5.29 10.81 -11.31
CA SER A 145 -5.05 11.94 -10.42
C SER A 145 -4.86 11.46 -8.98
N ARG A 146 -3.92 12.11 -8.28
CA ARG A 146 -3.57 11.82 -6.89
C ARG A 146 -4.74 12.03 -5.91
N SER A 147 -5.69 12.89 -6.27
CA SER A 147 -6.91 13.17 -5.52
C SER A 147 -8.01 12.13 -5.75
N ASN A 148 -7.94 11.36 -6.83
CA ASN A 148 -8.93 10.34 -7.15
C ASN A 148 -8.74 9.10 -6.29
N CYS A 149 -9.83 8.35 -6.13
CA CYS A 149 -9.86 7.03 -5.50
C CYS A 149 -11.02 6.26 -6.13
N VAL A 150 -10.79 5.73 -7.33
CA VAL A 150 -11.79 5.07 -8.16
C VAL A 150 -11.28 3.70 -8.56
N ILE A 151 -10.23 3.64 -9.39
CA ILE A 151 -9.69 2.38 -9.92
C ILE A 151 -8.71 1.71 -8.96
N SER A 152 -8.09 2.47 -8.06
CA SER A 152 -7.26 1.91 -6.99
C SER A 152 -8.07 1.44 -5.79
N GLY A 153 -9.36 1.77 -5.71
CA GLY A 153 -10.20 1.47 -4.55
C GLY A 153 -10.33 -0.02 -4.25
N GLY A 154 -10.57 -0.36 -2.97
CA GLY A 154 -10.67 -1.75 -2.53
C GLY A 154 -11.77 -2.54 -3.24
N ASP A 155 -12.92 -1.93 -3.55
CA ASP A 155 -13.97 -2.62 -4.33
C ASP A 155 -13.57 -2.84 -5.79
N ALA A 156 -12.80 -1.92 -6.39
CA ALA A 156 -12.41 -1.97 -7.79
C ALA A 156 -11.41 -3.10 -8.04
N LEU A 157 -10.36 -3.19 -7.21
CA LEU A 157 -9.40 -4.29 -7.31
C LEU A 157 -10.04 -5.64 -6.98
N LEU A 158 -10.93 -5.71 -5.99
CA LEU A 158 -11.58 -6.96 -5.61
C LEU A 158 -12.38 -7.60 -6.76
N ARG A 159 -12.95 -6.80 -7.66
CA ARG A 159 -13.67 -7.29 -8.85
C ARG A 159 -12.75 -7.84 -9.94
N GLN A 160 -11.46 -7.56 -9.89
CA GLN A 160 -10.48 -7.91 -10.91
C GLN A 160 -9.70 -9.18 -10.58
N ILE A 161 -9.83 -9.71 -9.36
CA ILE A 161 -9.03 -10.83 -8.85
C ILE A 161 -9.89 -12.00 -8.38
#